data_AF-A0A6P5WK58-F1
#
_entry.id   AF-A0A6P5WK58-F1
#
_cell.length_a   1.000
_cell.length_b   1.000
_cell.length_c   1.000
_cell.angle_alpha   90.00
_cell.angle_beta   90.00
_cell.angle_gamma   90.00
#
_symmetry.space_group_name_H-M   'P 1'
#
loop_
_entity.id
_entity.type
_entity.pdbx_description
1 polymer ?
#
loop_
_entity_poly.entity_id
_entity_poly.type
_entity_poly.pdbx_seq_one_letter_code
_entity_poly.pdbx_strand_id
1 'polypeptide(L)'
;MWIRPISKAGLQHCPLILQLPPNLGHNNMTPKARSSAMEAAGFDSDGREFKNAQEMWREQIGDEGDAPKKTQWYREGVAYWEGVEASVDGVLGGFGQVNDADINGSEAFLNTLLHERFHGGGSNQHLVALDCGSGIGRITKNLLIRYFNEVDLLEPVSHFLDAARESLSQEYFVASDVHKATNFYCASLQEFTPDAGRYNVIWIQWCIGHLTDDDFVSFFERAKDLFWIKKTEASPDLICTSRTYFVNVDCTCIK
;
A
#
# COMPACT_ATOMS: atom_id res chain seq x y z
N MET A 1 -9.43 2.85 -8.60
CA MET A 1 -9.25 1.62 -7.81
C MET A 1 -10.11 1.83 -6.58
N TRP A 2 -11.33 1.29 -6.59
CA TRP A 2 -12.34 1.60 -5.58
C TRP A 2 -12.77 0.28 -4.96
N ILE A 3 -12.27 -0.02 -3.77
CA ILE A 3 -12.64 -1.24 -3.06
C ILE A 3 -13.21 -0.80 -1.71
N ARG A 4 -14.54 -0.63 -1.66
CA ARG A 4 -15.25 -0.85 -0.40
C ARG A 4 -15.04 -2.31 0.01
N PRO A 5 -14.94 -2.62 1.31
CA PRO A 5 -14.97 -4.01 1.75
C PRO A 5 -16.23 -4.68 1.21
N ILE A 6 -16.06 -5.73 0.42
CA ILE A 6 -17.15 -6.47 -0.20
C ILE A 6 -18.03 -7.03 0.92
N SER A 7 -19.27 -6.56 1.03
CA SER A 7 -20.26 -7.26 1.86
C SER A 7 -20.47 -8.65 1.25
N LYS A 8 -20.48 -9.71 2.07
CA LYS A 8 -20.53 -11.14 1.64
C LYS A 8 -21.75 -11.55 0.78
N ALA A 9 -22.57 -10.61 0.32
CA ALA A 9 -23.76 -10.86 -0.47
C ALA A 9 -23.65 -10.24 -1.87
N GLY A 10 -22.86 -10.85 -2.77
CA GLY A 10 -22.81 -10.39 -4.16
C GLY A 10 -21.66 -10.91 -5.01
N LEU A 11 -21.37 -12.21 -4.99
CA LEU A 11 -20.38 -12.82 -5.88
C LEU A 11 -21.08 -13.51 -7.05
N GLN A 12 -21.28 -12.80 -8.15
CA GLN A 12 -21.37 -13.38 -9.49
C GLN A 12 -21.16 -12.31 -10.56
N HIS A 13 -20.10 -12.51 -11.36
CA HIS A 13 -19.72 -11.82 -12.62
C HIS A 13 -18.76 -10.62 -12.55
N CYS A 14 -17.48 -10.91 -12.83
CA CYS A 14 -16.56 -9.96 -13.48
C CYS A 14 -16.73 -10.08 -15.01
N PRO A 15 -16.82 -8.97 -15.73
CA PRO A 15 -15.82 -8.76 -16.79
C PRO A 15 -15.41 -7.29 -16.90
N LEU A 16 -14.17 -7.00 -17.28
CA LEU A 16 -13.85 -5.88 -18.17
C LEU A 16 -12.40 -5.99 -18.67
N ILE A 17 -12.28 -6.25 -19.97
CA ILE A 17 -11.07 -6.09 -20.79
C ILE A 17 -11.00 -4.62 -21.20
N LEU A 18 -9.87 -3.95 -20.99
CA LEU A 18 -9.60 -2.62 -21.58
C LEU A 18 -8.76 -2.78 -22.85
N GLN A 19 -9.37 -2.49 -24.01
CA GLN A 19 -8.65 -2.25 -25.27
C GLN A 19 -8.21 -0.78 -25.34
N LEU A 20 -6.91 -0.55 -25.59
CA LEU A 20 -6.36 0.77 -25.90
C LEU A 20 -6.58 1.10 -27.41
N PRO A 21 -7.02 2.32 -27.77
CA PRO A 21 -7.07 2.75 -29.17
C PRO A 21 -5.66 3.15 -29.70
N PRO A 22 -5.42 3.10 -31.02
CA PRO A 22 -4.10 3.32 -31.60
C PRO A 22 -3.75 4.80 -31.82
N ASN A 23 -2.44 5.05 -31.75
CA ASN A 23 -1.68 6.29 -32.02
C ASN A 23 -2.30 7.31 -32.98
N LEU A 24 -2.26 8.59 -32.60
CA LEU A 24 -2.30 9.74 -33.51
C LEU A 24 -1.29 10.83 -33.10
N GLY A 25 -0.25 10.99 -33.94
CA GLY A 25 0.27 12.24 -34.51
C GLY A 25 0.67 13.42 -33.62
N HIS A 26 1.94 13.83 -33.75
CA HIS A 26 2.50 15.12 -33.35
C HIS A 26 1.69 16.34 -33.84
N ASN A 27 1.50 17.36 -32.99
CA ASN A 27 1.54 18.77 -33.37
C ASN A 27 1.70 19.71 -32.14
N ASN A 28 2.52 20.74 -32.30
CA ASN A 28 2.84 21.80 -31.32
C ASN A 28 1.66 22.76 -31.07
N MET A 29 1.42 23.19 -29.81
CA MET A 29 0.93 24.55 -29.47
C MET A 29 0.91 24.88 -27.94
N THR A 30 1.56 26.01 -27.61
CA THR A 30 1.39 27.03 -26.52
C THR A 30 0.98 26.71 -25.06
N PRO A 31 1.49 27.47 -24.06
CA PRO A 31 1.36 27.17 -22.64
C PRO A 31 0.08 27.79 -22.05
N LYS A 32 -1.05 27.08 -22.13
CA LYS A 32 -2.22 27.36 -21.29
C LYS A 32 -3.17 26.16 -21.20
N ALA A 33 -2.67 25.03 -20.71
CA ALA A 33 -3.51 23.92 -20.29
C ALA A 33 -3.33 23.75 -18.78
N ARG A 34 -4.31 24.19 -18.00
CA ARG A 34 -4.54 23.56 -16.68
C ARG A 34 -4.75 22.09 -16.97
N SER A 35 -3.92 21.25 -16.34
CA SER A 35 -3.93 19.81 -16.50
C SER A 35 -5.37 19.27 -16.40
N SER A 36 -5.94 18.80 -17.52
CA SER A 36 -7.17 18.00 -17.49
C SER A 36 -6.79 16.57 -17.09
N ALA A 37 -6.26 16.43 -15.86
CA ALA A 37 -5.89 15.14 -15.31
C ALA A 37 -7.16 14.33 -15.07
N MET A 38 -7.44 13.42 -16.01
CA MET A 38 -8.33 12.25 -15.91
C MET A 38 -9.46 12.35 -14.87
N GLU A 39 -10.54 13.08 -15.20
CA GLU A 39 -11.83 12.85 -14.54
C GLU A 39 -12.38 11.50 -15.02
N ALA A 40 -11.96 10.42 -14.36
CA ALA A 40 -12.46 9.09 -14.64
C ALA A 40 -13.74 8.82 -13.85
N ALA A 41 -14.79 8.43 -14.54
CA ALA A 41 -16.00 7.90 -13.91
C ALA A 41 -15.72 6.55 -13.23
N GLY A 42 -16.55 6.20 -12.25
CA GLY A 42 -16.45 4.94 -11.50
C GLY A 42 -17.78 4.52 -10.91
N PHE A 43 -17.80 3.34 -10.28
CA PHE A 43 -18.96 2.83 -9.57
C PHE A 43 -18.54 2.18 -8.25
N ASP A 44 -19.45 2.13 -7.28
CA ASP A 44 -19.27 1.38 -6.05
C ASP A 44 -19.78 -0.07 -6.16
N SER A 45 -19.63 -0.84 -5.08
CA SER A 45 -20.07 -2.24 -5.01
C SER A 45 -21.58 -2.42 -5.16
N ASP A 46 -22.37 -1.37 -4.93
CA ASP A 46 -23.83 -1.38 -5.07
C ASP A 46 -24.27 -0.96 -6.48
N GLY A 47 -23.31 -0.72 -7.38
CA GLY A 47 -23.54 -0.31 -8.77
C GLY A 47 -23.91 1.16 -8.91
N ARG A 48 -23.73 1.98 -7.87
CA ARG A 48 -23.96 3.43 -7.97
C ARG A 48 -22.83 4.06 -8.77
N GLU A 49 -23.21 4.81 -9.81
CA GLU A 49 -22.26 5.50 -10.68
C GLU A 49 -21.86 6.88 -10.13
N PHE A 50 -20.60 7.25 -10.36
CA PHE A 50 -20.02 8.55 -10.07
C PHE A 50 -19.30 9.07 -11.31
N LYS A 51 -19.46 10.35 -11.63
CA LYS A 51 -18.85 10.99 -12.79
C LYS A 51 -17.35 11.15 -12.65
N ASN A 52 -16.89 11.39 -11.42
CA ASN A 52 -15.47 11.54 -11.08
C ASN A 52 -15.24 11.23 -9.59
N ALA A 53 -13.96 11.18 -9.20
CA ALA A 53 -13.55 10.92 -7.81
C ALA A 53 -14.08 11.98 -6.84
N GLN A 54 -14.15 13.25 -7.26
CA GLN A 54 -14.62 14.34 -6.41
C GLN A 54 -16.10 14.19 -6.02
N GLU A 55 -16.95 13.74 -6.94
CA GLU A 55 -18.36 13.43 -6.66
C GLU A 55 -18.46 12.27 -5.67
N MET A 56 -17.66 11.22 -5.86
CA MET A 56 -17.63 10.07 -4.96
C MET A 56 -17.20 10.47 -3.55
N TRP A 57 -16.10 11.21 -3.40
CA TRP A 57 -15.64 11.66 -2.08
C TRP A 57 -16.65 12.59 -1.40
N ARG A 58 -17.28 13.50 -2.13
CA ARG A 58 -18.33 14.36 -1.56
C ARG A 58 -19.48 13.55 -0.96
N GLU A 59 -19.87 12.46 -1.62
CA GLU A 59 -20.89 11.54 -1.11
C GLU A 59 -20.40 10.80 0.14
N GLN A 60 -19.21 10.19 0.06
CA GLN A 60 -18.68 9.30 1.10
C GLN A 60 -18.19 10.03 2.35
N ILE A 61 -17.44 11.11 2.18
CA ILE A 61 -16.76 11.83 3.27
C ILE A 61 -17.27 13.26 3.47
N GLY A 62 -18.26 13.70 2.68
CA GLY A 62 -18.81 15.05 2.74
C GLY A 62 -17.94 16.10 2.01
N ASP A 63 -18.34 17.37 2.12
CA ASP A 63 -17.51 18.48 1.66
C ASP A 63 -16.30 18.68 2.58
N GLU A 64 -15.24 19.35 2.09
CA GLU A 64 -14.06 19.72 2.87
C GLU A 64 -14.48 20.39 4.20
N GLY A 65 -14.38 19.65 5.31
CA GLY A 65 -14.78 20.09 6.65
C GLY A 65 -15.81 19.22 7.37
N ASP A 66 -16.45 18.24 6.71
CA ASP A 66 -17.33 17.25 7.38
C ASP A 66 -16.50 16.14 8.06
N ALA A 67 -15.75 16.55 9.09
CA ALA A 67 -14.90 15.65 9.89
C ALA A 67 -15.64 14.40 10.43
N PRO A 68 -16.94 14.46 10.81
CA PRO A 68 -17.70 13.28 11.20
C PRO A 68 -17.79 12.20 10.12
N LYS A 69 -18.10 12.54 8.87
CA LYS A 69 -18.23 11.54 7.78
C LYS A 69 -16.89 10.91 7.42
N LYS A 70 -15.83 11.72 7.31
CA LYS A 70 -14.47 11.19 7.09
C LYS A 70 -14.05 10.25 8.23
N THR A 71 -14.36 10.61 9.47
CA THR A 71 -14.12 9.75 10.64
C THR A 71 -14.90 8.44 10.55
N GLN A 72 -16.15 8.50 10.09
CA GLN A 72 -17.00 7.32 9.89
C GLN A 72 -16.42 6.39 8.82
N TRP A 73 -15.99 6.92 7.67
CA TRP A 73 -15.33 6.17 6.60
C TRP A 73 -14.18 5.30 7.13
N TYR A 74 -13.25 5.91 7.87
CA TYR A 74 -12.11 5.19 8.44
C TYR A 74 -12.53 4.20 9.52
N ARG A 75 -13.48 4.56 10.39
CA ARG A 75 -13.98 3.66 11.43
C ARG A 75 -14.62 2.41 10.83
N GLU A 76 -15.44 2.57 9.80
CA GLU A 76 -16.07 1.43 9.10
C GLU A 76 -15.04 0.55 8.40
N GLY A 77 -14.01 1.16 7.79
CA GLY A 77 -12.89 0.43 7.21
C GLY A 77 -12.14 -0.43 8.22
N VAL A 78 -11.81 0.11 9.39
CA VAL A 78 -11.16 -0.65 10.48
C VAL A 78 -12.11 -1.71 11.04
N ALA A 79 -13.37 -1.36 11.31
CA ALA A 79 -14.36 -2.28 11.87
C ALA A 79 -14.61 -3.52 11.00
N TYR A 80 -14.51 -3.38 9.67
CA TYR A 80 -14.54 -4.54 8.78
C TYR A 80 -13.40 -5.52 9.10
N TRP A 81 -12.17 -5.02 9.17
CA TRP A 81 -10.98 -5.85 9.42
C TRP A 81 -10.90 -6.38 10.85
N GLU A 82 -11.47 -5.68 11.84
CA GLU A 82 -11.68 -6.22 13.20
C GLU A 82 -12.50 -7.51 13.20
N GLY A 83 -13.42 -7.68 12.23
CA GLY A 83 -14.23 -8.89 12.06
C GLY A 83 -13.57 -9.99 11.23
N VAL A 84 -12.37 -9.77 10.68
CA VAL A 84 -11.64 -10.72 9.85
C VAL A 84 -10.71 -11.58 10.70
N GLU A 85 -10.62 -12.86 10.38
CA GLU A 85 -9.73 -13.80 11.07
C GLU A 85 -8.25 -13.39 10.86
N ALA A 86 -7.46 -13.44 11.94
CA ALA A 86 -6.02 -13.21 11.89
C ALA A 86 -5.28 -14.41 11.27
N SER A 87 -5.50 -14.64 9.98
CA SER A 87 -4.88 -15.72 9.20
C SER A 87 -4.42 -15.21 7.84
N VAL A 88 -3.55 -15.97 7.17
CA VAL A 88 -3.11 -15.65 5.80
C VAL A 88 -4.30 -15.57 4.85
N ASP A 89 -5.26 -16.48 5.00
CA ASP A 89 -6.49 -16.48 4.19
C ASP A 89 -7.38 -15.27 4.50
N GLY A 90 -7.50 -14.90 5.78
CA GLY A 90 -8.26 -13.73 6.23
C GLY A 90 -7.74 -12.42 5.65
N VAL A 91 -6.43 -12.14 5.79
CA VAL A 91 -5.82 -10.91 5.24
C VAL A 91 -5.76 -10.91 3.70
N LEU A 92 -5.92 -12.07 3.05
CA LEU A 92 -6.05 -12.21 1.60
C LEU A 92 -7.51 -12.30 1.13
N GLY A 93 -8.49 -12.07 2.01
CA GLY A 93 -9.91 -12.09 1.65
C GLY A 93 -10.44 -13.43 1.13
N GLY A 94 -9.88 -14.56 1.60
CA GLY A 94 -10.24 -15.90 1.15
C GLY A 94 -9.40 -16.43 -0.02
N PHE A 95 -8.33 -15.73 -0.38
CA PHE A 95 -7.42 -16.11 -1.47
C PHE A 95 -6.05 -16.58 -0.95
N GLY A 96 -6.01 -17.29 0.19
CA GLY A 96 -4.77 -17.81 0.78
C GLY A 96 -3.82 -18.52 -0.20
N GLN A 97 -4.38 -19.18 -1.22
CA GLN A 97 -3.62 -19.88 -2.28
C GLN A 97 -2.71 -18.98 -3.13
N VAL A 98 -2.94 -17.66 -3.15
CA VAL A 98 -2.12 -16.74 -3.96
C VAL A 98 -0.88 -16.24 -3.21
N ASN A 99 -0.74 -16.56 -1.92
CA ASN A 99 0.35 -16.08 -1.08
C ASN A 99 1.73 -16.31 -1.71
N ASP A 100 2.01 -17.54 -2.15
CA ASP A 100 3.35 -17.88 -2.64
C ASP A 100 3.68 -17.15 -3.96
N ALA A 101 2.69 -17.03 -4.85
CA ALA A 101 2.86 -16.29 -6.10
C ALA A 101 3.12 -14.80 -5.84
N ASP A 102 2.39 -14.21 -4.90
CA ASP A 102 2.56 -12.82 -4.47
C ASP A 102 3.93 -12.56 -3.84
N ILE A 103 4.37 -13.43 -2.92
CA ILE A 103 5.69 -13.33 -2.29
C ILE A 103 6.81 -13.49 -3.31
N ASN A 104 6.72 -14.45 -4.23
CA ASN A 104 7.74 -14.68 -5.25
C ASN A 104 7.86 -13.50 -6.22
N GLY A 105 6.73 -12.92 -6.65
CA GLY A 105 6.73 -11.72 -7.50
C GLY A 105 7.34 -10.52 -6.78
N SER A 106 6.94 -10.30 -5.53
CA SER A 106 7.45 -9.23 -4.67
C SER A 106 8.94 -9.38 -4.38
N GLU A 107 9.44 -10.61 -4.18
CA GLU A 107 10.85 -10.89 -3.98
C GLU A 107 11.69 -10.59 -5.23
N ALA A 108 11.22 -10.98 -6.42
CA ALA A 108 11.90 -10.65 -7.67
C ALA A 108 12.00 -9.13 -7.88
N PHE A 109 10.93 -8.41 -7.58
CA PHE A 109 10.90 -6.95 -7.63
C PHE A 109 11.85 -6.31 -6.60
N LEU A 110 11.78 -6.75 -5.34
CA LEU A 110 12.62 -6.24 -4.26
C LEU A 110 14.11 -6.47 -4.55
N ASN A 111 14.49 -7.65 -5.05
CA ASN A 111 15.88 -7.91 -5.43
C ASN A 111 16.37 -6.97 -6.54
N THR A 112 15.52 -6.68 -7.53
CA THR A 112 15.84 -5.71 -8.58
C THR A 112 16.09 -4.33 -7.98
N LEU A 113 15.20 -3.87 -7.10
CA LEU A 113 15.35 -2.61 -6.38
C LEU A 113 16.64 -2.58 -5.55
N LEU A 114 16.92 -3.64 -4.78
CA LEU A 114 18.09 -3.73 -3.92
C LEU A 114 19.39 -3.65 -4.73
N HIS A 115 19.47 -4.37 -5.86
CA HIS A 115 20.63 -4.35 -6.75
C HIS A 115 20.85 -3.00 -7.43
N GLU A 116 19.78 -2.35 -7.89
CA GLU A 116 19.90 -1.09 -8.61
C GLU A 116 20.21 0.10 -7.70
N ARG A 117 19.82 0.03 -6.42
CA ARG A 117 19.80 1.19 -5.52
C ARG A 117 20.76 1.10 -4.37
N PHE A 118 21.15 -0.11 -3.96
CA PHE A 118 22.06 -0.32 -2.84
C PHE A 118 23.33 -1.03 -3.32
N HIS A 119 24.48 -0.40 -3.13
CA HIS A 119 25.78 -0.98 -3.53
C HIS A 119 25.98 -2.36 -2.89
N GLY A 120 26.39 -3.34 -3.70
CA GLY A 120 26.56 -4.73 -3.23
C GLY A 120 25.24 -5.41 -2.85
N GLY A 121 24.10 -4.92 -3.36
CA GLY A 121 22.77 -5.47 -3.07
C GLY A 121 22.32 -5.28 -1.63
N GLY A 122 22.87 -4.29 -0.91
CA GLY A 122 22.51 -4.00 0.49
C GLY A 122 23.25 -4.84 1.55
N SER A 123 24.03 -5.84 1.14
CA SER A 123 24.68 -6.83 2.04
C SER A 123 25.62 -6.26 3.13
N ASN A 124 26.09 -5.01 2.98
CA ASN A 124 26.96 -4.33 3.95
C ASN A 124 26.33 -3.06 4.56
N GLN A 125 25.02 -2.87 4.42
CA GLN A 125 24.30 -1.70 4.94
C GLN A 125 23.28 -2.12 5.98
N HIS A 126 23.09 -1.28 7.00
CA HIS A 126 21.97 -1.45 7.91
C HIS A 126 20.70 -0.93 7.23
N LEU A 127 19.85 -1.86 6.80
CA LEU A 127 18.63 -1.55 6.08
C LEU A 127 17.41 -1.70 6.99
N VAL A 128 16.52 -0.72 6.96
CA VAL A 128 15.28 -0.70 7.74
C VAL A 128 14.09 -0.56 6.80
N ALA A 129 13.06 -1.37 7.01
CA ALA A 129 11.79 -1.30 6.28
C ALA A 129 10.61 -0.96 7.20
N LEU A 130 9.59 -0.34 6.62
CA LEU A 130 8.26 -0.18 7.22
C LEU A 130 7.23 -0.99 6.40
N ASP A 131 6.54 -1.94 7.03
CA ASP A 131 5.42 -2.69 6.47
C ASP A 131 4.11 -1.97 6.83
N CYS A 132 3.47 -1.32 5.85
CA CYS A 132 2.27 -0.50 6.03
C CYS A 132 0.99 -1.28 5.76
N GLY A 133 0.03 -1.21 6.68
CA GLY A 133 -1.14 -2.09 6.64
C GLY A 133 -0.71 -3.55 6.75
N SER A 134 0.24 -3.79 7.66
CA SER A 134 0.98 -5.07 7.72
C SER A 134 0.12 -6.29 8.03
N GLY A 135 -1.12 -6.08 8.53
CA GLY A 135 -2.00 -7.14 9.00
C GLY A 135 -1.27 -8.03 10.00
N ILE A 136 -1.31 -9.34 9.76
CA ILE A 136 -0.63 -10.34 10.59
C ILE A 136 0.90 -10.44 10.35
N GLY A 137 1.50 -9.47 9.66
CA GLY A 137 2.91 -9.48 9.30
C GLY A 137 3.27 -10.48 8.20
N ARG A 138 2.33 -10.79 7.29
CA ARG A 138 2.52 -11.78 6.21
C ARG A 138 3.72 -11.44 5.31
N ILE A 139 3.81 -10.17 4.88
CA ILE A 139 4.92 -9.68 4.06
C ILE A 139 6.20 -9.60 4.87
N THR A 140 6.16 -9.03 6.07
CA THR A 140 7.31 -9.04 6.99
C THR A 140 7.92 -10.45 7.15
N LYS A 141 7.10 -11.44 7.48
CA LYS A 141 7.52 -12.83 7.73
C LYS A 141 8.07 -13.53 6.50
N ASN A 142 7.37 -13.40 5.37
CA ASN A 142 7.65 -14.16 4.16
C ASN A 142 8.47 -13.38 3.14
N LEU A 143 8.93 -12.16 3.44
CA LEU A 143 9.76 -11.37 2.54
C LEU A 143 10.75 -10.47 3.29
N LEU A 144 10.27 -9.42 3.94
CA LEU A 144 11.12 -8.28 4.33
C LEU A 144 12.22 -8.68 5.33
N ILE A 145 11.92 -9.55 6.29
CA ILE A 145 12.88 -9.94 7.32
C ILE A 145 14.11 -10.70 6.76
N ARG A 146 14.07 -11.20 5.52
CA ARG A 146 15.24 -11.80 4.85
C ARG A 146 16.23 -10.77 4.32
N TYR A 147 15.79 -9.52 4.12
CA TYR A 147 16.54 -8.49 3.39
C TYR A 147 16.85 -7.25 4.24
N PHE A 148 16.04 -6.98 5.26
CA PHE A 148 16.17 -5.81 6.13
C PHE A 148 16.59 -6.23 7.54
N ASN A 149 17.50 -5.46 8.14
CA ASN A 149 17.96 -5.71 9.51
C ASN A 149 16.84 -5.46 10.54
N GLU A 150 16.03 -4.45 10.28
CA GLU A 150 14.87 -4.11 11.09
C GLU A 150 13.65 -3.92 10.20
N VAL A 151 12.53 -4.50 10.61
CA VAL A 151 11.23 -4.25 10.00
C VAL A 151 10.29 -3.70 11.08
N ASP A 152 9.74 -2.52 10.83
CA ASP A 152 8.66 -1.98 11.64
C ASP A 152 7.32 -2.28 10.96
N LEU A 153 6.30 -2.52 11.76
CA LEU A 153 4.94 -2.84 11.30
C LEU A 153 4.00 -1.72 11.70
N LEU A 154 3.18 -1.26 10.76
CA LEU A 154 2.11 -0.29 10.97
C LEU A 154 0.77 -0.92 10.59
N GLU A 155 -0.14 -1.02 11.55
CA GLU A 155 -1.43 -1.68 11.36
C GLU A 155 -2.45 -1.14 12.39
N PRO A 156 -3.63 -0.64 11.97
CA PRO A 156 -4.64 -0.13 12.89
C PRO A 156 -5.40 -1.23 13.67
N VAL A 157 -5.44 -2.47 13.19
CA VAL A 157 -6.21 -3.57 13.79
C VAL A 157 -5.37 -4.34 14.82
N SER A 158 -5.74 -4.24 16.09
CA SER A 158 -4.89 -4.71 17.18
C SER A 158 -4.67 -6.23 17.19
N HIS A 159 -5.70 -7.04 16.91
CA HIS A 159 -5.56 -8.51 16.94
C HIS A 159 -4.70 -9.04 15.79
N PHE A 160 -4.61 -8.29 14.68
CA PHE A 160 -3.65 -8.57 13.62
C PHE A 160 -2.21 -8.32 14.08
N LEU A 161 -1.94 -7.19 14.74
CA LEU A 161 -0.62 -6.93 15.32
C LEU A 161 -0.23 -7.95 16.38
N ASP A 162 -1.18 -8.42 17.20
CA ASP A 162 -0.91 -9.46 18.20
C ASP A 162 -0.50 -10.77 17.51
N ALA A 163 -1.24 -11.21 16.49
CA ALA A 163 -0.86 -12.36 15.68
C ALA A 163 0.50 -12.16 14.96
N ALA A 164 0.79 -10.94 14.51
CA ALA A 164 2.10 -10.60 13.93
C ALA A 164 3.22 -10.79 14.96
N ARG A 165 3.07 -10.25 16.18
CA ARG A 165 4.04 -10.41 17.28
C ARG A 165 4.28 -11.87 17.63
N GLU A 166 3.22 -12.66 17.74
CA GLU A 166 3.33 -14.10 18.02
C GLU A 166 4.10 -14.80 16.89
N SER A 167 3.71 -14.56 15.64
CA SER A 167 4.26 -15.27 14.48
C SER A 167 5.69 -14.87 14.11
N LEU A 168 6.13 -13.68 14.55
CA LEU A 168 7.46 -13.09 14.34
C LEU A 168 8.36 -13.18 15.59
N SER A 169 7.85 -13.72 16.70
CA SER A 169 8.64 -13.94 17.91
C SER A 169 9.80 -14.92 17.64
N GLN A 170 10.92 -14.70 18.33
CA GLN A 170 12.27 -15.17 18.01
C GLN A 170 12.48 -16.69 17.89
N GLU A 171 11.47 -17.54 18.12
CA GLU A 171 11.64 -19.00 18.17
C GLU A 171 11.89 -19.65 16.79
N TYR A 172 11.70 -18.94 15.68
CA TYR A 172 11.88 -19.50 14.33
C TYR A 172 13.04 -18.92 13.51
N PHE A 173 13.77 -17.92 14.01
CA PHE A 173 14.91 -17.32 13.30
C PHE A 173 16.24 -17.70 13.97
N VAL A 174 16.82 -18.83 13.54
CA VAL A 174 18.21 -19.22 13.86
C VAL A 174 19.23 -18.38 13.06
N ALA A 175 18.78 -17.34 12.36
CA ALA A 175 19.59 -16.57 11.41
C ALA A 175 20.13 -15.27 12.01
N SER A 176 20.96 -15.37 13.05
CA SER A 176 21.73 -14.28 13.67
C SER A 176 20.90 -13.12 14.26
N ASP A 177 21.41 -12.41 15.25
CA ASP A 177 20.79 -11.20 15.85
C ASP A 177 20.60 -10.01 14.87
N VAL A 178 20.66 -10.27 13.56
CA VAL A 178 20.84 -9.28 12.49
C VAL A 178 19.53 -8.88 11.81
N HIS A 179 18.47 -9.70 11.89
CA HIS A 179 17.17 -9.46 11.24
C HIS A 179 16.00 -9.66 12.21
N LYS A 180 15.20 -8.62 12.43
CA LYS A 180 14.08 -8.68 13.40
C LYS A 180 12.93 -7.74 13.04
N ALA A 181 11.73 -8.13 13.48
CA ALA A 181 10.61 -7.20 13.62
C ALA A 181 10.82 -6.36 14.89
N THR A 182 10.91 -5.04 14.76
CA THR A 182 11.36 -4.15 15.85
C THR A 182 10.21 -3.43 16.52
N ASN A 183 9.49 -2.59 15.78
CA ASN A 183 8.34 -1.85 16.32
C ASN A 183 7.02 -2.31 15.69
N PHE A 184 5.96 -2.27 16.50
CA PHE A 184 4.60 -2.64 16.10
C PHE A 184 3.68 -1.47 16.44
N TYR A 185 3.44 -0.60 15.47
CA TYR A 185 2.63 0.62 15.61
C TYR A 185 1.16 0.29 15.36
N CYS A 186 0.35 0.32 16.43
CA CYS A 186 -1.11 0.23 16.35
C CYS A 186 -1.69 1.59 15.94
N ALA A 187 -1.55 1.94 14.67
CA ALA A 187 -1.96 3.23 14.14
C ALA A 187 -2.37 3.13 12.67
N SER A 188 -3.11 4.14 12.21
CA SER A 188 -3.61 4.22 10.84
C SER A 188 -2.68 5.03 9.94
N LEU A 189 -2.66 4.72 8.64
CA LEU A 189 -1.78 5.40 7.68
C LEU A 189 -2.01 6.91 7.61
N GLN A 190 -3.26 7.36 7.69
CA GLN A 190 -3.62 8.77 7.63
C GLN A 190 -3.16 9.58 8.85
N GLU A 191 -2.89 8.92 9.99
CA GLU A 191 -2.43 9.56 11.23
C GLU A 191 -0.93 9.30 11.50
N PHE A 192 -0.31 8.40 10.76
CA PHE A 192 1.10 8.04 10.95
C PHE A 192 2.05 8.99 10.21
N THR A 193 3.14 9.33 10.89
CA THR A 193 4.27 10.08 10.32
C THR A 193 5.54 9.25 10.50
N PRO A 194 6.13 8.72 9.41
CA PRO A 194 7.38 7.98 9.49
C PRO A 194 8.53 8.86 10.02
N ASP A 195 9.37 8.31 10.90
CA ASP A 195 10.55 9.02 11.40
C ASP A 195 11.52 9.38 10.28
N ALA A 196 12.05 10.61 10.33
CA ALA A 196 12.95 11.11 9.30
C ALA A 196 14.24 10.33 9.17
N GLY A 197 14.50 9.83 7.95
CA GLY A 197 15.70 9.07 7.62
C GLY A 197 15.73 7.65 8.19
N ARG A 198 14.64 7.17 8.81
CA ARG A 198 14.58 5.84 9.41
C ARG A 198 14.53 4.72 8.38
N TYR A 199 13.69 4.86 7.35
CA TYR A 199 13.34 3.76 6.44
C TYR A 199 14.04 3.87 5.09
N ASN A 200 14.70 2.78 4.68
CA ASN A 200 15.23 2.60 3.32
C ASN A 200 14.12 2.19 2.35
N VAL A 201 13.15 1.40 2.82
CA VAL A 201 11.98 0.98 2.05
C VAL A 201 10.72 1.14 2.91
N ILE A 202 9.68 1.73 2.32
CA ILE A 202 8.33 1.74 2.88
C ILE A 202 7.50 0.86 1.96
N TRP A 203 7.11 -0.31 2.47
CA TRP A 203 6.32 -1.30 1.76
C TRP A 203 4.84 -1.05 2.03
N ILE A 204 4.06 -0.89 0.97
CA ILE A 204 2.63 -0.61 1.06
C ILE A 204 1.93 -1.56 0.10
N GLN A 205 1.13 -2.49 0.63
CA GLN A 205 0.50 -3.52 -0.18
C GLN A 205 -0.94 -3.74 0.26
N TRP A 206 -1.86 -3.63 -0.69
CA TRP A 206 -3.30 -3.87 -0.49
C TRP A 206 -3.95 -3.09 0.66
N CYS A 207 -3.40 -1.92 1.01
CA CYS A 207 -3.98 -1.05 2.03
C CYS A 207 -4.23 0.39 1.56
N ILE A 208 -3.66 0.82 0.42
CA ILE A 208 -3.83 2.21 -0.04
C ILE A 208 -5.28 2.55 -0.40
N GLY A 209 -6.07 1.57 -0.83
CA GLY A 209 -7.49 1.75 -1.17
C GLY A 209 -8.37 2.14 0.01
N HIS A 210 -7.85 2.07 1.24
CA HIS A 210 -8.55 2.54 2.44
C HIS A 210 -8.36 4.04 2.72
N LEU A 211 -7.37 4.68 2.09
CA LEU A 211 -7.14 6.12 2.22
C LEU A 211 -8.03 6.90 1.25
N THR A 212 -8.46 8.10 1.68
CA THR A 212 -8.96 9.10 0.73
C THR A 212 -7.82 9.58 -0.15
N ASP A 213 -8.11 10.10 -1.34
CA ASP A 213 -7.07 10.60 -2.24
C ASP A 213 -6.18 11.67 -1.56
N ASP A 214 -6.79 12.56 -0.77
CA ASP A 214 -6.07 13.58 -0.01
C ASP A 214 -5.15 12.99 1.07
N ASP A 215 -5.62 11.97 1.80
CA ASP A 215 -4.82 11.34 2.86
C ASP A 215 -3.75 10.42 2.28
N PHE A 216 -4.00 9.83 1.10
CA PHE A 216 -2.98 9.15 0.30
C PHE A 216 -1.87 10.14 -0.05
N VAL A 217 -2.18 11.27 -0.69
CA VAL A 217 -1.17 12.28 -1.03
C VAL A 217 -0.44 12.77 0.23
N SER A 218 -1.19 13.10 1.27
CA SER A 218 -0.64 13.60 2.54
C SER A 218 0.29 12.58 3.22
N PHE A 219 -0.03 11.29 3.18
CA PHE A 219 0.85 10.24 3.71
C PHE A 219 2.18 10.21 2.95
N PHE A 220 2.14 10.24 1.62
CA PHE A 220 3.36 10.29 0.82
C PHE A 220 4.14 11.59 1.02
N GLU A 221 3.49 12.73 1.26
CA GLU A 221 4.18 13.98 1.59
C GLU A 221 4.92 13.89 2.93
N ARG A 222 4.25 13.41 3.99
CA ARG A 222 4.87 13.16 5.30
C ARG A 222 6.05 12.20 5.20
N ALA A 223 5.92 11.17 4.35
CA ALA A 223 6.96 10.18 4.13
C ALA A 223 8.06 10.66 3.14
N LYS A 224 7.80 11.70 2.33
CA LYS A 224 8.74 12.35 1.39
C LYS A 224 9.57 13.46 2.02
N ASP A 225 9.04 14.16 3.03
CA ASP A 225 9.73 15.26 3.73
C ASP A 225 10.98 14.82 4.51
N LEU A 226 11.41 13.55 4.33
CA LEU A 226 12.66 12.97 4.82
C LEU A 226 13.93 13.35 3.99
N PHE A 227 13.87 14.49 3.30
CA PHE A 227 14.95 15.25 2.61
C PHE A 227 15.53 14.77 1.24
N TRP A 228 15.62 15.77 0.34
CA TRP A 228 16.31 15.93 -0.96
C TRP A 228 15.92 15.04 -2.16
N ILE A 229 14.81 15.34 -2.84
CA ILE A 229 14.46 14.75 -4.14
C ILE A 229 15.23 15.44 -5.27
N LYS A 230 15.97 14.66 -6.07
CA LYS A 230 16.16 14.93 -7.51
C LYS A 230 15.37 13.89 -8.30
N LYS A 231 14.32 14.37 -8.98
CA LYS A 231 13.47 13.68 -9.97
C LYS A 231 12.59 12.55 -9.42
N THR A 232 11.29 12.79 -9.41
CA THR A 232 10.23 11.77 -9.33
C THR A 232 10.07 11.13 -10.71
N GLU A 233 10.42 9.86 -10.86
CA GLU A 233 9.94 9.03 -11.97
C GLU A 233 8.93 8.05 -11.37
N ALA A 234 7.64 8.27 -11.66
CA ALA A 234 6.60 7.33 -11.31
C ALA A 234 6.58 6.22 -12.37
N SER A 235 6.97 5.01 -11.99
CA SER A 235 6.56 3.79 -12.69
C SER A 235 5.20 3.38 -12.12
N PRO A 236 4.33 2.65 -12.85
CA PRO A 236 3.02 2.22 -12.34
C PRO A 236 3.05 1.58 -10.94
N ASP A 237 4.17 0.96 -10.57
CA ASP A 237 4.32 0.16 -9.34
C ASP A 237 5.37 0.73 -8.35
N LEU A 238 5.99 1.89 -8.66
CA LEU A 238 7.08 2.44 -7.84
C LEU A 238 7.07 3.96 -7.76
N ILE A 239 7.05 4.47 -6.52
CA ILE A 239 7.29 5.89 -6.22
C ILE A 239 8.63 5.98 -5.48
N CYS A 240 9.56 6.79 -5.98
CA CYS A 240 10.92 6.89 -5.41
C CYS A 240 11.22 8.28 -4.83
N THR A 241 12.00 8.31 -3.72
CA THR A 241 12.79 9.46 -3.27
C THR A 241 14.28 9.11 -3.29
N SER A 242 15.16 10.05 -2.97
CA SER A 242 16.62 9.84 -3.06
C SER A 242 17.18 8.82 -2.07
N ARG A 243 16.42 8.44 -1.03
CA ARG A 243 16.84 7.47 0.01
C ARG A 243 15.79 6.44 0.38
N THR A 244 14.50 6.71 0.13
CA THR A 244 13.39 5.83 0.52
C THR A 244 12.60 5.42 -0.71
N TYR A 245 12.37 4.11 -0.84
CA TYR A 245 11.56 3.55 -1.93
C TYR A 245 10.18 3.18 -1.40
N PHE A 246 9.15 3.70 -2.05
CA PHE A 246 7.78 3.28 -1.82
C PHE A 246 7.46 2.22 -2.85
N VAL A 247 7.23 1.01 -2.36
CA VAL A 247 6.73 -0.07 -3.20
C VAL A 247 5.23 -0.13 -3.00
N ASN A 248 4.47 0.15 -4.06
CA ASN A 248 3.05 -0.11 -4.09
C ASN A 248 2.80 -1.31 -5.00
N VAL A 249 2.52 -2.47 -4.41
CA VAL A 249 2.13 -3.66 -5.17
C VAL A 249 0.61 -3.74 -5.18
N ASP A 250 -0.02 -2.97 -6.05
CA ASP A 250 -1.44 -3.16 -6.35
C ASP A 250 -1.58 -4.06 -7.57
N CYS A 251 -2.10 -5.28 -7.33
CA CYS A 251 -2.52 -6.24 -8.35
C CYS A 251 -1.41 -6.66 -9.33
N THR A 252 -0.62 -7.67 -8.95
CA THR A 252 -0.20 -8.64 -9.97
C THR A 252 -1.47 -9.30 -10.49
N CYS A 253 -1.89 -8.93 -11.69
CA CYS A 253 -2.88 -9.69 -12.45
C CYS A 253 -2.39 -11.15 -12.49
N ILE A 254 -2.97 -12.00 -11.65
CA ILE A 254 -2.84 -13.45 -11.80
C ILE A 254 -3.50 -13.73 -13.16
N LYS A 255 -2.66 -14.08 -14.13
CA LYS A 255 -3.10 -14.45 -15.48
C LYS A 255 -4.03 -15.66 -15.45
#